data_AF-A0A7J5ENY9-F1
#
_entry.id   AF-A0A7J5ENY9-F1
#
_cell.length_a   1.000
_cell.length_b   1.000
_cell.length_c   1.000
_cell.angle_alpha   90.00
_cell.angle_beta   90.00
_cell.angle_gamma   90.00
#
_symmetry.space_group_name_H-M   'P 1'
#
loop_
_entity.id
_entity.type
_entity.pdbx_description
1 polymer ?
#
loop_
_entity_poly.entity_id
_entity_poly.type
_entity_poly.pdbx_seq_one_letter_code
_entity_poly.pdbx_strand_id
1 'polypeptide(L)'
;MNLKQLVNKAKDKSNFVDLKAYIAFCDEYLNYISDNLQATIVSQNENHYHFYQYKKEGNFQITRPINSNLMYDAKSFAKASKEFLKVLRNIKTINKKDEAVRNILNNATYTIQQSVGSALDGLPAGQSNTARKLNGDLFEHFIRLIIREIGIDCKAGTIQVPVIVDGQPTFNMSYQHDLIIEKESDIKVIGSIKTSSKDRIDKIFIDKFLYNKLTEKATPHIAIFLNDVQRKNSKKENEYGINATFLPGHFKGYTVKLNPLDGVYYCDIRPNMRTEAILKDHIKTFDNLLIEDIWKFI
;
A
#
# COMPACT_ATOMS: atom_id res chain seq x y z
N MET A 1 -23.37 -10.25 6.97
CA MET A 1 -23.36 -9.47 5.71
C MET A 1 -23.03 -10.44 4.57
N ASN A 2 -23.64 -10.32 3.39
CA ASN A 2 -23.30 -11.15 2.23
C ASN A 2 -22.27 -10.46 1.31
N LEU A 3 -21.74 -11.19 0.32
CA LEU A 3 -20.72 -10.64 -0.58
C LEU A 3 -21.19 -9.40 -1.36
N LYS A 4 -22.43 -9.40 -1.83
CA LYS A 4 -22.98 -8.27 -2.61
C LYS A 4 -23.01 -6.99 -1.78
N GLN A 5 -23.37 -7.09 -0.50
CA GLN A 5 -23.34 -5.98 0.45
C GLN A 5 -21.91 -5.49 0.70
N LEU A 6 -20.95 -6.40 0.91
CA LEU A 6 -19.52 -6.08 1.04
C LEU A 6 -18.98 -5.34 -0.19
N VAL A 7 -19.24 -5.87 -1.38
CA VAL A 7 -18.85 -5.25 -2.65
C VAL A 7 -19.45 -3.85 -2.78
N ASN A 8 -20.75 -3.68 -2.50
CA ASN A 8 -21.41 -2.38 -2.59
C ASN A 8 -20.83 -1.37 -1.60
N LYS A 9 -20.55 -1.79 -0.37
CA LYS A 9 -19.90 -0.95 0.65
C LYS A 9 -18.49 -0.55 0.21
N ALA A 10 -17.71 -1.49 -0.35
CA ALA A 10 -16.37 -1.25 -0.89
C ALA A 10 -16.34 -0.29 -2.10
N LYS A 11 -17.42 -0.25 -2.89
CA LYS A 11 -17.52 0.65 -4.06
C LYS A 11 -17.77 2.10 -3.68
N ASP A 12 -18.46 2.32 -2.59
CA ASP A 12 -18.82 3.66 -2.13
C ASP A 12 -17.76 4.17 -1.16
N LYS A 13 -16.91 5.06 -1.67
CA LYS A 13 -15.79 5.67 -0.95
C LYS A 13 -16.24 6.46 0.29
N SER A 14 -17.50 6.91 0.35
CA SER A 14 -18.02 7.61 1.53
C SER A 14 -18.12 6.70 2.77
N ASN A 15 -18.04 5.38 2.59
CA ASN A 15 -17.95 4.42 3.69
C ASN A 15 -16.55 4.34 4.33
N PHE A 16 -15.56 5.07 3.81
CA PHE A 16 -14.15 4.96 4.21
C PHE A 16 -13.58 6.31 4.65
N VAL A 17 -14.31 7.01 5.53
CA VAL A 17 -13.96 8.37 5.97
C VAL A 17 -12.84 8.44 7.01
N ASP A 18 -12.67 7.38 7.80
CA ASP A 18 -11.70 7.32 8.90
C ASP A 18 -11.19 5.89 9.13
N LEU A 19 -10.17 5.74 9.98
CA LEU A 19 -9.58 4.43 10.30
C LEU A 19 -10.60 3.45 10.91
N LYS A 20 -11.59 3.93 11.67
CA LYS A 20 -12.61 3.06 12.28
C LYS A 20 -13.50 2.45 11.20
N ALA A 21 -13.84 3.21 10.17
CA ALA A 21 -14.64 2.74 9.05
C ALA A 21 -13.91 1.65 8.24
N TYR A 22 -12.61 1.82 8.00
CA TYR A 22 -11.77 0.78 7.40
C TYR A 22 -11.69 -0.49 8.27
N ILE A 23 -11.49 -0.33 9.58
CA ILE A 23 -11.45 -1.46 10.53
C ILE A 23 -12.78 -2.20 10.57
N ALA A 24 -13.90 -1.47 10.62
CA ALA A 24 -15.24 -2.05 10.63
C ALA A 24 -15.53 -2.83 9.35
N PHE A 25 -15.16 -2.28 8.19
CA PHE A 25 -15.27 -3.01 6.91
C PHE A 25 -14.44 -4.29 6.92
N CYS A 26 -13.20 -4.22 7.42
CA CYS A 26 -12.32 -5.37 7.51
C CYS A 26 -12.91 -6.47 8.41
N ASP A 27 -13.44 -6.10 9.58
CA ASP A 27 -14.10 -7.05 10.50
C ASP A 27 -15.30 -7.72 9.84
N GLU A 28 -16.17 -6.96 9.17
CA GLU A 28 -17.31 -7.50 8.42
C GLU A 28 -16.88 -8.47 7.31
N TYR A 29 -15.80 -8.14 6.59
CA TYR A 29 -15.26 -9.00 5.54
C TYR A 29 -14.65 -10.29 6.09
N LEU A 30 -13.86 -10.20 7.17
CA LEU A 30 -13.23 -11.36 7.81
C LEU A 30 -14.29 -12.33 8.37
N ASN A 31 -15.33 -11.79 9.00
CA ASN A 31 -16.49 -12.57 9.47
C ASN A 31 -17.30 -13.18 8.33
N TYR A 32 -17.31 -12.56 7.14
CA TYR A 32 -17.94 -13.19 5.97
C TYR A 32 -17.10 -14.38 5.48
N ILE A 33 -15.79 -14.19 5.27
CA ILE A 33 -14.95 -15.24 4.69
C ILE A 33 -14.68 -16.43 5.62
N SER A 34 -14.96 -16.34 6.93
CA SER A 34 -14.81 -17.47 7.85
C SER A 34 -15.66 -18.68 7.44
N ASP A 35 -16.88 -18.43 6.93
CA ASP A 35 -17.87 -19.49 6.67
C ASP A 35 -18.44 -19.47 5.24
N ASN A 36 -18.14 -18.43 4.45
CA ASN A 36 -18.79 -18.16 3.17
C ASN A 36 -17.91 -18.34 1.93
N LEU A 37 -16.71 -18.88 2.07
CA LEU A 37 -15.89 -19.26 0.92
C LEU A 37 -16.35 -20.60 0.32
N GLN A 38 -16.17 -20.73 -1.00
CA GLN A 38 -16.27 -22.01 -1.69
C GLN A 38 -15.04 -22.87 -1.43
N ALA A 39 -13.86 -22.24 -1.49
CA ALA A 39 -12.58 -22.89 -1.25
C ALA A 39 -11.52 -21.85 -0.88
N THR A 40 -10.50 -22.30 -0.14
CA THR A 40 -9.23 -21.61 -0.03
C THR A 40 -8.21 -22.36 -0.87
N ILE A 41 -7.68 -21.70 -1.88
CA ILE A 41 -6.72 -22.28 -2.83
C ILE A 41 -5.32 -21.85 -2.41
N VAL A 42 -4.42 -22.80 -2.24
CA VAL A 42 -3.02 -22.54 -1.88
C VAL A 42 -2.19 -22.42 -3.16
N SER A 43 -1.39 -21.36 -3.26
CA SER A 43 -0.43 -21.17 -4.35
C SER A 43 0.61 -22.29 -4.37
N GLN A 44 0.88 -22.86 -5.54
CA GLN A 44 1.77 -24.02 -5.68
C GLN A 44 3.27 -23.66 -5.68
N ASN A 45 3.62 -22.44 -6.04
CA ASN A 45 5.02 -22.01 -6.09
C ASN A 45 5.47 -21.25 -4.84
N GLU A 46 4.53 -20.65 -4.09
CA GLU A 46 4.79 -19.96 -2.83
C GLU A 46 3.60 -20.16 -1.89
N ASN A 47 3.62 -21.23 -1.09
CA ASN A 47 2.45 -21.75 -0.36
C ASN A 47 1.86 -20.81 0.71
N HIS A 48 2.59 -19.76 1.11
CA HIS A 48 2.06 -18.74 2.02
C HIS A 48 1.15 -17.74 1.30
N TYR A 49 1.02 -17.81 -0.02
CA TYR A 49 -0.02 -17.08 -0.74
C TYR A 49 -1.24 -17.96 -0.96
N HIS A 50 -2.39 -17.48 -0.50
CA HIS A 50 -3.68 -18.11 -0.69
C HIS A 50 -4.55 -17.27 -1.64
N PHE A 51 -5.56 -17.91 -2.21
CA PHE A 51 -6.65 -17.27 -2.93
C PHE A 51 -7.97 -17.73 -2.35
N TYR A 52 -8.89 -16.80 -2.13
CA TYR A 52 -10.23 -17.14 -1.69
C TYR A 52 -11.14 -17.24 -2.90
N GLN A 53 -11.81 -18.37 -3.05
CA GLN A 53 -12.83 -18.55 -4.07
C GLN A 53 -14.20 -18.28 -3.43
N TYR A 54 -14.94 -17.33 -3.99
CA TYR A 54 -16.29 -17.04 -3.54
C TYR A 54 -17.28 -18.12 -3.99
N LYS A 55 -18.40 -18.24 -3.28
CA LYS A 55 -19.53 -19.10 -3.68
C LYS A 55 -20.22 -18.56 -4.94
N LYS A 56 -21.29 -19.24 -5.36
CA LYS A 56 -22.11 -18.89 -6.54
C LYS A 56 -22.53 -17.41 -6.58
N GLU A 57 -22.83 -16.81 -5.42
CA GLU A 57 -23.19 -15.39 -5.30
C GLU A 57 -22.08 -14.41 -5.74
N GLY A 58 -20.82 -14.84 -5.66
CA GLY A 58 -19.65 -14.14 -6.18
C GLY A 58 -19.21 -14.63 -7.55
N ASN A 59 -20.07 -15.34 -8.29
CA ASN A 59 -19.77 -15.93 -9.61
C ASN A 59 -18.50 -16.80 -9.61
N PHE A 60 -18.19 -17.46 -8.49
CA PHE A 60 -16.95 -18.23 -8.30
C PHE A 60 -15.67 -17.44 -8.55
N GLN A 61 -15.74 -16.11 -8.47
CA GLN A 61 -14.58 -15.24 -8.60
C GLN A 61 -13.56 -15.59 -7.52
N ILE A 62 -12.30 -15.48 -7.91
CA ILE A 62 -11.15 -15.74 -7.05
C ILE A 62 -10.56 -14.38 -6.66
N THR A 63 -10.10 -14.24 -5.43
CA THR A 63 -9.41 -13.02 -5.00
C THR A 63 -8.02 -12.92 -5.61
N ARG A 64 -7.44 -11.73 -5.55
CA ARG A 64 -5.99 -11.52 -5.61
C ARG A 64 -5.24 -12.43 -4.62
N PRO A 65 -3.92 -12.62 -4.80
CA PRO A 65 -3.11 -13.35 -3.82
C PRO A 65 -3.14 -12.67 -2.45
N ILE A 66 -3.23 -13.47 -1.40
CA ILE A 66 -3.27 -13.03 -0.01
C ILE A 66 -2.17 -13.77 0.76
N ASN A 67 -1.26 -13.02 1.37
CA ASN A 67 -0.18 -13.55 2.19
C ASN A 67 -0.74 -13.98 3.56
N SER A 68 -0.82 -15.29 3.80
CA SER A 68 -1.37 -15.88 5.02
C SER A 68 -0.51 -15.64 6.25
N ASN A 69 0.75 -15.23 6.09
CA ASN A 69 1.59 -14.82 7.22
C ASN A 69 1.24 -13.40 7.74
N LEU A 70 0.55 -12.60 6.92
CA LEU A 70 0.18 -11.21 7.24
C LEU A 70 -1.33 -11.04 7.49
N MET A 71 -2.16 -11.80 6.78
CA MET A 71 -3.61 -11.71 6.86
C MET A 71 -4.12 -12.30 8.18
N TYR A 72 -4.74 -11.48 9.03
CA TYR A 72 -5.42 -11.98 10.23
C TYR A 72 -6.72 -12.71 9.88
N ASP A 73 -7.06 -13.71 10.69
CA ASP A 73 -8.42 -14.21 10.79
C ASP A 73 -9.32 -13.26 11.62
N ALA A 74 -10.64 -13.49 11.59
CA ALA A 74 -11.60 -12.63 12.29
C ALA A 74 -11.32 -12.50 13.80
N LYS A 75 -11.01 -13.61 14.47
CA LYS A 75 -10.78 -13.65 15.91
C LYS A 75 -9.53 -12.85 16.30
N SER A 76 -8.45 -13.04 15.57
CA SER A 76 -7.16 -12.38 15.81
C SER A 76 -7.25 -10.89 15.47
N PHE A 77 -7.96 -10.54 14.39
CA PHE A 77 -8.16 -9.15 13.99
C PHE A 77 -8.98 -8.34 15.00
N ALA A 78 -9.99 -8.94 15.64
CA ALA A 78 -10.78 -8.26 16.67
C ALA A 78 -9.92 -7.73 17.84
N LYS A 79 -8.84 -8.43 18.20
CA LYS A 79 -7.85 -7.96 19.18
C LYS A 79 -6.83 -7.02 18.55
N ALA A 80 -6.26 -7.41 17.40
CA ALA A 80 -5.18 -6.67 16.75
C ALA A 80 -5.61 -5.26 16.30
N SER A 81 -6.85 -5.08 15.83
CA SER A 81 -7.37 -3.78 15.40
C SER A 81 -7.47 -2.74 16.51
N LYS A 82 -7.82 -3.17 17.74
CA LYS A 82 -7.84 -2.30 18.92
C LYS A 82 -6.43 -1.87 19.30
N GLU A 83 -5.49 -2.81 19.31
CA GLU A 83 -4.10 -2.51 19.61
C GLU A 83 -3.46 -1.65 18.51
N PHE A 84 -3.81 -1.88 17.24
CA PHE A 84 -3.32 -1.09 16.11
C PHE A 84 -3.59 0.40 16.28
N LEU A 85 -4.82 0.79 16.62
CA LEU A 85 -5.15 2.21 16.88
C LEU A 85 -4.39 2.76 18.10
N LYS A 86 -4.22 1.95 19.15
CA LYS A 86 -3.46 2.35 20.33
C LYS A 86 -1.98 2.57 20.00
N VAL A 87 -1.38 1.69 19.20
CA VAL A 87 0.01 1.80 18.75
C VAL A 87 0.19 3.07 17.91
N LEU A 88 -0.68 3.33 16.93
CA LEU A 88 -0.56 4.53 16.09
C LEU A 88 -0.56 5.82 16.92
N ARG A 89 -1.47 5.95 17.89
CA ARG A 89 -1.55 7.13 18.76
C ARG A 89 -0.34 7.32 19.66
N ASN A 90 0.35 6.24 20.02
CA ASN A 90 1.50 6.26 20.93
C ASN A 90 2.83 6.01 20.20
N ILE A 91 2.85 6.09 18.87
CA ILE A 91 3.98 5.58 18.07
C ILE A 91 5.31 6.32 18.32
N LYS A 92 5.26 7.54 18.85
CA LYS A 92 6.47 8.30 19.22
C LYS A 92 7.18 7.73 20.46
N THR A 93 6.45 7.05 21.33
CA THR A 93 6.94 6.57 22.63
C THR A 93 7.06 5.06 22.72
N ILE A 94 6.66 4.31 21.68
CA ILE A 94 6.81 2.85 21.67
C ILE A 94 8.29 2.45 21.69
N ASN A 95 8.55 1.26 22.24
CA ASN A 95 9.84 0.63 22.07
C ASN A 95 10.04 0.26 20.59
N LYS A 96 10.96 0.96 19.92
CA LYS A 96 11.25 0.75 18.50
C LYS A 96 11.72 -0.67 18.17
N LYS A 97 12.23 -1.44 19.15
CA LYS A 97 12.67 -2.82 18.95
C LYS A 97 11.58 -3.86 19.26
N ASP A 98 10.38 -3.43 19.63
CA ASP A 98 9.28 -4.35 19.93
C ASP A 98 8.72 -4.95 18.63
N GLU A 99 9.09 -6.21 18.36
CA GLU A 99 8.64 -6.95 17.19
C GLU A 99 7.13 -7.18 17.17
N ALA A 100 6.48 -7.35 18.33
CA ALA A 100 5.05 -7.56 18.39
C ALA A 100 4.30 -6.30 17.91
N VAL A 101 4.78 -5.12 18.32
CA VAL A 101 4.24 -3.83 17.87
C VAL A 101 4.43 -3.65 16.36
N ARG A 102 5.63 -3.96 15.83
CA ARG A 102 5.91 -3.90 14.38
C ARG A 102 5.02 -4.85 13.59
N ASN A 103 4.82 -6.07 14.09
CA ASN A 103 3.94 -7.06 13.47
C ASN A 103 2.48 -6.57 13.46
N ILE A 104 2.00 -5.95 14.54
CA ILE A 104 0.66 -5.36 14.57
C ILE A 104 0.50 -4.29 13.49
N LEU A 105 1.48 -3.38 13.35
CA LEU A 105 1.44 -2.34 12.32
C LEU A 105 1.37 -2.91 10.90
N ASN A 106 2.25 -3.87 10.58
CA ASN A 106 2.30 -4.46 9.25
C ASN A 106 1.07 -5.32 8.95
N ASN A 107 0.74 -6.26 9.84
CA ASN A 107 -0.34 -7.23 9.61
C ASN A 107 -1.71 -6.55 9.62
N ALA A 108 -1.97 -5.59 10.52
CA ALA A 108 -3.25 -4.89 10.53
C ALA A 108 -3.42 -4.02 9.28
N THR A 109 -2.38 -3.26 8.89
CA THR A 109 -2.41 -2.46 7.66
C THR A 109 -2.66 -3.35 6.43
N TYR A 110 -1.93 -4.47 6.33
CA TYR A 110 -2.11 -5.42 5.24
C TYR A 110 -3.51 -6.03 5.22
N THR A 111 -4.00 -6.51 6.36
CA THR A 111 -5.30 -7.18 6.49
C THR A 111 -6.46 -6.24 6.12
N ILE A 112 -6.42 -5.01 6.63
CA ILE A 112 -7.41 -3.98 6.32
C ILE A 112 -7.43 -3.70 4.82
N GLN A 113 -6.27 -3.41 4.22
CA GLN A 113 -6.24 -3.09 2.80
C GLN A 113 -6.62 -4.28 1.91
N GLN A 114 -6.17 -5.49 2.25
CA GLN A 114 -6.47 -6.69 1.48
C GLN A 114 -7.93 -7.11 1.61
N SER A 115 -8.61 -6.79 2.72
CA SER A 115 -10.05 -7.00 2.84
C SER A 115 -10.84 -6.19 1.80
N VAL A 116 -10.50 -4.90 1.63
CA VAL A 116 -11.09 -4.01 0.61
C VAL A 116 -10.82 -4.55 -0.79
N GLY A 117 -9.56 -4.86 -1.07
CA GLY A 117 -9.16 -5.38 -2.38
C GLY A 117 -9.83 -6.69 -2.74
N SER A 118 -9.88 -7.63 -1.80
CA SER A 118 -10.48 -8.94 -2.00
C SER A 118 -11.99 -8.83 -2.19
N ALA A 119 -12.69 -8.02 -1.39
CA ALA A 119 -14.11 -7.76 -1.58
C ALA A 119 -14.40 -7.22 -2.99
N LEU A 120 -13.61 -6.24 -3.46
CA LEU A 120 -13.74 -5.69 -4.81
C LEU A 120 -13.46 -6.72 -5.93
N ASP A 121 -12.69 -7.77 -5.66
CA ASP A 121 -12.50 -8.87 -6.61
C ASP A 121 -13.77 -9.73 -6.78
N GLY A 122 -14.77 -9.57 -5.91
CA GLY A 122 -16.11 -10.13 -6.06
C GLY A 122 -17.00 -9.41 -7.08
N LEU A 123 -16.51 -8.31 -7.70
CA LEU A 123 -17.20 -7.64 -8.78
C LEU A 123 -17.38 -8.59 -9.99
N PRO A 124 -18.46 -8.42 -10.80
CA PRO A 124 -18.68 -9.21 -11.99
C PRO A 124 -17.51 -9.15 -12.98
N ALA A 125 -17.38 -10.20 -13.80
CA ALA A 125 -16.42 -10.25 -14.89
C ALA A 125 -16.55 -8.99 -15.78
N GLY A 126 -15.40 -8.46 -16.23
CA GLY A 126 -15.32 -7.20 -16.98
C GLY A 126 -15.15 -5.93 -16.12
N GLN A 127 -15.37 -5.99 -14.80
CA GLN A 127 -15.20 -4.82 -13.91
C GLN A 127 -13.85 -4.77 -13.17
N SER A 128 -12.86 -5.53 -13.64
CA SER A 128 -11.54 -5.60 -12.99
C SER A 128 -10.82 -4.25 -12.96
N ASN A 129 -10.97 -3.40 -13.98
CA ASN A 129 -10.39 -2.05 -13.98
C ASN A 129 -11.01 -1.17 -12.89
N THR A 130 -12.33 -1.25 -12.70
CA THR A 130 -13.05 -0.55 -11.64
C THR A 130 -12.57 -1.00 -10.26
N ALA A 131 -12.44 -2.32 -10.05
CA ALA A 131 -11.90 -2.90 -8.81
C ALA A 131 -10.49 -2.37 -8.50
N ARG A 132 -9.59 -2.35 -9.50
CA ARG A 132 -8.20 -1.88 -9.35
C ARG A 132 -8.16 -0.39 -8.99
N LYS A 133 -8.94 0.44 -9.69
CA LYS A 133 -8.98 1.89 -9.44
C LYS A 133 -9.51 2.19 -8.03
N LEU A 134 -10.65 1.62 -7.66
CA LEU A 134 -11.23 1.80 -6.33
C LEU A 134 -10.28 1.35 -5.22
N ASN A 135 -9.66 0.18 -5.39
CA ASN A 135 -8.70 -0.33 -4.42
C ASN A 135 -7.46 0.57 -4.28
N GLY A 136 -6.96 1.12 -5.40
CA GLY A 136 -5.87 2.10 -5.40
C GLY A 136 -6.25 3.36 -4.64
N ASP A 137 -7.37 3.97 -5.00
CA ASP A 137 -7.85 5.21 -4.38
C ASP A 137 -8.06 5.04 -2.86
N LEU A 138 -8.64 3.90 -2.44
CA LEU A 138 -8.85 3.58 -1.04
C LEU A 138 -7.54 3.28 -0.29
N PHE A 139 -6.55 2.67 -0.95
CA PHE A 139 -5.23 2.47 -0.34
C PHE A 139 -4.52 3.80 -0.08
N GLU A 140 -4.53 4.69 -1.09
CA GLU A 140 -3.95 6.02 -0.96
C GLU A 140 -4.60 6.81 0.18
N HIS A 141 -5.93 6.75 0.31
CA HIS A 141 -6.64 7.39 1.40
C HIS A 141 -6.32 6.77 2.76
N PHE A 142 -6.28 5.44 2.86
CA PHE A 142 -5.97 4.72 4.09
C PHE A 142 -4.58 5.06 4.65
N ILE A 143 -3.56 5.08 3.79
CA ILE A 143 -2.19 5.44 4.20
C ILE A 143 -2.13 6.87 4.72
N ARG A 144 -2.81 7.83 4.09
CA ARG A 144 -2.89 9.21 4.61
C ARG A 144 -3.59 9.27 5.98
N LEU A 145 -4.65 8.48 6.20
CA LEU A 145 -5.31 8.40 7.50
C LEU A 145 -4.36 7.84 8.58
N ILE A 146 -3.56 6.82 8.26
CA ILE A 146 -2.55 6.28 9.18
C ILE A 146 -1.51 7.36 9.54
N ILE A 147 -0.99 8.09 8.55
CA ILE A 147 0.01 9.15 8.76
C ILE A 147 -0.57 10.28 9.63
N ARG A 148 -1.84 10.64 9.45
CA ARG A 148 -2.51 11.62 10.31
C ARG A 148 -2.74 11.12 11.73
N GLU A 149 -3.09 9.85 11.91
CA GLU A 149 -3.31 9.25 13.24
C GLU A 149 -2.03 9.25 14.09
N ILE A 150 -0.85 9.16 13.45
CA ILE A 150 0.44 9.30 14.16
C ILE A 150 0.83 10.76 14.45
N GLY A 151 -0.02 11.72 14.10
CA GLY A 151 0.15 13.15 14.38
C GLY A 151 1.01 13.89 13.34
N ILE A 152 1.00 13.44 12.08
CA ILE A 152 1.65 14.14 10.97
C ILE A 152 0.59 14.60 9.98
N ASP A 153 0.48 15.90 9.78
CA ASP A 153 -0.40 16.46 8.78
C ASP A 153 0.09 16.12 7.38
N CYS A 154 -0.81 15.59 6.55
CA CYS A 154 -0.51 15.24 5.18
C CYS A 154 -1.74 15.38 4.28
N LYS A 155 -1.51 15.53 2.98
CA LYS A 155 -2.56 15.65 1.96
C LYS A 155 -2.14 15.01 0.65
N ALA A 156 -3.11 14.69 -0.21
CA ALA A 156 -2.85 14.57 -1.64
C ALA A 156 -2.99 15.95 -2.26
N GLY A 157 -2.31 16.21 -3.37
CA GLY A 157 -2.44 17.51 -4.02
C GLY A 157 -1.54 17.69 -5.23
N THR A 158 -1.66 18.88 -5.82
CA THR A 158 -0.81 19.31 -6.92
C THR A 158 0.16 20.38 -6.40
N ILE A 159 1.45 20.14 -6.59
CA ILE A 159 2.51 21.12 -6.32
C ILE A 159 2.76 21.88 -7.62
N GLN A 160 2.85 23.21 -7.52
CA GLN A 160 3.20 24.08 -8.63
C GLN A 160 4.69 24.43 -8.52
N VAL A 161 5.46 24.03 -9.53
CA VAL A 161 6.90 24.32 -9.62
C VAL A 161 7.09 25.42 -10.67
N PRO A 162 7.60 26.60 -10.29
CA PRO A 162 7.82 27.68 -11.24
C PRO A 162 8.97 27.33 -12.19
N VAL A 163 8.78 27.58 -13.48
CA VAL A 163 9.81 27.48 -14.51
C VAL A 163 10.35 28.87 -14.77
N ILE A 164 11.64 29.04 -14.50
CA ILE A 164 12.35 30.33 -14.61
C ILE A 164 13.12 30.34 -15.93
N VAL A 165 12.89 31.37 -16.75
CA VAL A 165 13.65 31.64 -17.98
C VAL A 165 14.24 33.05 -17.85
N ASP A 166 15.54 33.20 -18.07
CA ASP A 166 16.27 34.47 -17.94
C ASP A 166 16.02 35.19 -16.59
N GLY A 167 15.90 34.41 -15.51
CA GLY A 167 15.67 34.93 -14.16
C GLY A 167 14.21 35.34 -13.86
N GLN A 168 13.28 35.17 -14.80
CA GLN A 168 11.86 35.49 -14.62
C GLN A 168 10.99 34.22 -14.59
N PRO A 169 10.04 34.08 -13.65
CA PRO A 169 9.04 33.01 -13.69
C PRO A 169 8.13 33.17 -14.92
N THR A 170 8.16 32.19 -15.82
CA THR A 170 7.39 32.24 -17.08
C THR A 170 6.07 31.48 -16.98
N PHE A 171 6.08 30.31 -16.35
CA PHE A 171 4.89 29.48 -16.11
C PHE A 171 5.14 28.48 -14.97
N ASN A 172 4.09 27.79 -14.53
CA ASN A 172 4.18 26.75 -13.50
C ASN A 172 3.98 25.35 -14.10
N MET A 173 4.80 24.40 -13.68
CA MET A 173 4.59 22.98 -13.90
C MET A 173 3.79 22.38 -12.73
N SER A 174 2.75 21.61 -13.07
CA SER A 174 1.90 20.93 -12.10
C SER A 174 2.35 19.49 -11.86
N TYR A 175 2.67 19.16 -10.61
CA TYR A 175 3.02 17.81 -10.18
C TYR A 175 1.98 17.27 -9.20
N GLN A 176 1.25 16.23 -9.60
CA GLN A 176 0.26 15.58 -8.72
C GLN A 176 0.91 14.47 -7.90
N HIS A 177 0.71 14.52 -6.58
CA HIS A 177 1.26 13.54 -5.64
C HIS A 177 0.19 12.99 -4.70
N ASP A 178 0.35 11.72 -4.35
CA ASP A 178 -0.58 11.00 -3.48
C ASP A 178 -0.39 11.40 -2.00
N LEU A 179 0.83 11.82 -1.65
CA LEU A 179 1.22 12.23 -0.30
C LEU A 179 2.13 13.45 -0.37
N ILE A 180 1.77 14.48 0.37
CA ILE A 180 2.55 15.69 0.59
C ILE A 180 2.51 15.95 2.10
N ILE A 181 3.68 16.07 2.72
CA ILE A 181 3.85 16.50 4.11
C ILE A 181 4.47 17.89 4.07
N GLU A 182 3.81 18.85 4.68
CA GLU A 182 4.22 20.25 4.75
C GLU A 182 4.39 20.67 6.20
N LYS A 183 5.34 21.56 6.45
CA LYS A 183 5.52 22.22 7.74
C LYS A 183 5.86 23.69 7.47
N GLU A 184 5.08 24.59 8.06
CA GLU A 184 5.26 26.04 7.89
C GLU A 184 5.28 26.46 6.40
N SER A 185 4.42 25.84 5.57
CA SER A 185 4.33 26.04 4.11
C SER A 185 5.54 25.58 3.29
N ASP A 186 6.52 24.89 3.90
CA ASP A 186 7.61 24.23 3.19
C ASP A 186 7.32 22.73 3.04
N ILE A 187 7.54 22.21 1.83
CA ILE A 187 7.30 20.80 1.50
C ILE A 187 8.46 19.98 2.07
N LYS A 188 8.14 19.13 3.06
CA LYS A 188 9.11 18.28 3.76
C LYS A 188 9.25 16.89 3.15
N VAL A 189 8.14 16.33 2.65
CA VAL A 189 8.15 15.01 2.00
C VAL A 189 7.14 14.98 0.86
N ILE A 190 7.56 14.38 -0.24
CA ILE A 190 6.68 13.98 -1.34
C ILE A 190 6.61 12.45 -1.35
N GLY A 191 5.42 11.88 -1.48
CA GLY A 191 5.22 10.44 -1.46
C GLY A 191 4.33 9.94 -2.59
N SER A 192 4.70 8.78 -3.11
CA SER A 192 3.87 7.99 -4.02
C SER A 192 3.32 6.77 -3.29
N ILE A 193 2.01 6.57 -3.33
CA ILE A 193 1.32 5.44 -2.71
C ILE A 193 0.68 4.62 -3.82
N LYS A 194 1.04 3.34 -3.93
CA LYS A 194 0.54 2.47 -5.01
C LYS A 194 0.31 1.06 -4.48
N THR A 195 -0.68 0.34 -4.99
CA THR A 195 -0.92 -1.03 -4.54
C THR A 195 0.20 -1.99 -4.98
N SER A 196 0.85 -1.71 -6.11
CA SER A 196 2.01 -2.46 -6.62
C SER A 196 2.87 -1.52 -7.47
N SER A 197 4.18 -1.77 -7.47
CA SER A 197 5.15 -0.87 -8.10
C SER A 197 5.18 -1.05 -9.62
N LYS A 198 5.48 -2.26 -10.13
CA LYS A 198 5.57 -2.56 -11.58
C LYS A 198 6.44 -1.51 -12.31
N ASP A 199 6.07 -1.15 -13.53
CA ASP A 199 6.62 -0.06 -14.32
C ASP A 199 6.44 1.33 -13.67
N ARG A 200 5.52 1.48 -12.71
CA ARG A 200 5.30 2.78 -12.05
C ARG A 200 6.43 3.18 -11.11
N ILE A 201 7.30 2.25 -10.72
CA ILE A 201 8.48 2.58 -9.91
C ILE A 201 9.37 3.59 -10.65
N ASP A 202 9.51 3.45 -11.97
CA ASP A 202 10.35 4.29 -12.82
C ASP A 202 9.91 5.76 -12.72
N LYS A 203 8.59 6.01 -12.77
CA LYS A 203 8.02 7.35 -12.67
C LYS A 203 8.42 8.05 -11.36
N ILE A 204 8.44 7.33 -10.24
CA ILE A 204 8.74 7.92 -8.92
C ILE A 204 10.18 8.44 -8.85
N PHE A 205 11.12 7.69 -9.44
CA PHE A 205 12.51 8.12 -9.54
C PHE A 205 12.69 9.37 -10.41
N ILE A 206 11.99 9.42 -11.54
CA ILE A 206 12.00 10.56 -12.46
C ILE A 206 11.33 11.78 -11.83
N ASP A 207 10.22 11.60 -11.11
CA ASP A 207 9.55 12.68 -10.40
C ASP A 207 10.48 13.31 -9.35
N LYS A 208 11.19 12.49 -8.55
CA LYS A 208 12.22 12.99 -7.61
C LYS A 208 13.30 13.78 -8.34
N PHE A 209 13.85 13.21 -9.41
CA PHE A 209 14.92 13.83 -10.19
C PHE A 209 14.51 15.22 -10.68
N LEU A 210 13.37 15.30 -11.37
CA LEU A 210 12.87 16.52 -11.99
C LEU A 210 12.50 17.56 -10.92
N TYR A 211 11.77 17.15 -9.88
CA TYR A 211 11.35 18.07 -8.83
C TYR A 211 12.56 18.71 -8.14
N ASN A 212 13.53 17.91 -7.71
CA ASN A 212 14.72 18.41 -7.04
C ASN A 212 15.59 19.27 -7.97
N LYS A 213 15.68 18.90 -9.25
CA LYS A 213 16.43 19.68 -10.23
C LYS A 213 15.79 21.03 -10.53
N LEU A 214 14.46 21.10 -10.63
CA LEU A 214 13.72 22.32 -10.94
C LEU A 214 13.58 23.26 -9.74
N THR A 215 13.50 22.72 -8.53
CA THR A 215 13.35 23.52 -7.30
C THR A 215 14.67 23.84 -6.62
N GLU A 216 15.78 23.24 -7.08
CA GLU A 216 17.09 23.29 -6.43
C GLU A 216 17.07 22.85 -4.95
N LYS A 217 16.07 22.03 -4.58
CA LYS A 217 15.92 21.46 -3.24
C LYS A 217 16.25 19.98 -3.23
N ALA A 218 16.74 19.48 -2.09
CA ALA A 218 16.91 18.06 -1.84
C ALA A 218 15.68 17.50 -1.10
N THR A 219 14.47 17.69 -1.67
CA THR A 219 13.23 17.28 -1.00
C THR A 219 13.13 15.74 -0.95
N PRO A 220 12.93 15.15 0.24
CA PRO A 220 12.71 13.71 0.39
C PRO A 220 11.53 13.20 -0.44
N HIS A 221 11.77 12.15 -1.22
CA HIS A 221 10.75 11.39 -1.93
C HIS A 221 10.70 9.95 -1.43
N ILE A 222 9.51 9.52 -1.01
CA ILE A 222 9.26 8.17 -0.54
C ILE A 222 8.25 7.43 -1.42
N ALA A 223 8.30 6.10 -1.39
CA ALA A 223 7.33 5.25 -2.05
C ALA A 223 6.74 4.23 -1.06
N ILE A 224 5.42 4.06 -1.08
CA ILE A 224 4.68 3.12 -0.23
C ILE A 224 3.89 2.18 -1.13
N PHE A 225 4.17 0.88 -0.99
CA PHE A 225 3.54 -0.17 -1.75
C PHE A 225 2.77 -1.14 -0.87
N LEU A 226 1.64 -1.66 -1.35
CA LEU A 226 0.96 -2.76 -0.67
C LEU A 226 1.76 -4.05 -0.86
N ASN A 227 1.97 -4.49 -2.11
CA ASN A 227 2.73 -5.69 -2.45
C ASN A 227 3.24 -5.67 -3.89
N ASP A 228 4.12 -6.61 -4.27
CA ASP A 228 4.47 -6.88 -5.67
C ASP A 228 4.26 -8.35 -6.03
N VAL A 229 2.98 -8.72 -6.00
CA VAL A 229 2.51 -10.09 -6.26
C VAL A 229 1.27 -10.01 -7.14
N GLN A 230 1.19 -10.87 -8.14
CA GLN A 230 -0.03 -11.04 -8.93
C GLN A 230 -0.30 -12.52 -9.19
N ARG A 231 -1.55 -12.84 -9.55
CA ARG A 231 -1.91 -14.18 -10.02
C ARG A 231 -1.07 -14.56 -11.23
N LYS A 232 -0.51 -15.76 -11.22
CA LYS A 232 0.16 -16.35 -12.36
C LYS A 232 -0.91 -16.73 -13.40
N ASN A 233 -0.72 -16.29 -14.64
CA ASN A 233 -1.52 -16.78 -15.75
C ASN A 233 -1.05 -18.20 -16.08
N SER A 234 -1.85 -19.22 -15.74
CA SER A 234 -1.65 -20.58 -16.25
C SER A 234 -2.72 -20.92 -17.29
N LYS A 235 -2.31 -21.64 -18.34
CA LYS A 235 -3.23 -22.22 -19.33
C LYS A 235 -3.80 -23.57 -18.87
N LYS A 236 -3.20 -24.16 -17.83
CA LYS A 236 -3.64 -25.45 -17.28
C LYS A 236 -4.63 -25.20 -16.15
N GLU A 237 -5.73 -25.93 -16.19
CA GLU A 237 -6.71 -25.91 -15.10
C GLU A 237 -6.06 -26.37 -13.79
N ASN A 238 -6.51 -25.80 -12.67
CA ASN A 238 -6.06 -26.11 -11.31
C ASN A 238 -4.58 -25.80 -10.99
N GLU A 239 -3.84 -25.13 -11.88
CA GLU A 239 -2.52 -24.59 -11.56
C GLU A 239 -2.63 -23.14 -11.05
N TYR A 240 -2.67 -23.00 -9.73
CA TYR A 240 -2.67 -21.69 -9.08
C TYR A 240 -1.29 -21.35 -8.55
N GLY A 241 -0.79 -20.18 -8.93
CA GLY A 241 0.49 -19.67 -8.47
C GLY A 241 0.51 -18.16 -8.51
N ILE A 242 1.63 -17.59 -8.07
CA ILE A 242 1.86 -16.16 -8.10
C ILE A 242 3.09 -15.80 -8.94
N ASN A 243 3.11 -14.59 -9.48
CA ASN A 243 4.28 -13.98 -10.11
C ASN A 243 4.69 -12.75 -9.32
N ALA A 244 6.00 -12.54 -9.18
CA ALA A 244 6.53 -11.26 -8.73
C ALA A 244 6.32 -10.19 -9.81
N THR A 245 6.01 -8.97 -9.39
CA THR A 245 5.80 -7.83 -10.30
C THR A 245 6.83 -6.72 -10.13
N PHE A 246 7.65 -6.82 -9.08
CA PHE A 246 8.75 -5.90 -8.83
C PHE A 246 9.81 -6.01 -9.93
N LEU A 247 10.34 -4.86 -10.37
CA LEU A 247 11.39 -4.75 -11.38
C LEU A 247 12.75 -4.46 -10.70
N PRO A 248 13.48 -5.47 -10.20
CA PRO A 248 14.71 -5.25 -9.42
C PRO A 248 15.82 -4.60 -10.23
N GLY A 249 15.91 -4.87 -11.53
CA GLY A 249 16.90 -4.25 -12.42
C GLY A 249 16.71 -2.74 -12.53
N HIS A 250 15.47 -2.29 -12.73
CA HIS A 250 15.12 -0.87 -12.83
C HIS A 250 15.40 -0.16 -11.51
N PHE A 251 14.90 -0.72 -10.40
CA PHE A 251 15.12 -0.15 -9.07
C PHE A 251 16.60 0.03 -8.75
N LYS A 252 17.42 -1.01 -8.95
CA LYS A 252 18.87 -0.95 -8.71
C LYS A 252 19.55 0.03 -9.65
N GLY A 253 19.19 0.01 -10.93
CA GLY A 253 19.70 0.94 -11.93
C GLY A 253 19.49 2.40 -11.53
N TYR A 254 18.26 2.78 -11.19
CA TYR A 254 17.96 4.17 -10.80
C TYR A 254 18.53 4.55 -9.43
N THR A 255 18.54 3.63 -8.47
CA THR A 255 19.14 3.87 -7.15
C THR A 255 20.62 4.19 -7.27
N VAL A 256 21.36 3.46 -8.11
CA VAL A 256 22.81 3.61 -8.26
C VAL A 256 23.20 4.71 -9.25
N LYS A 257 22.44 4.90 -10.34
CA LYS A 257 22.85 5.75 -11.48
C LYS A 257 22.06 7.04 -11.64
N LEU A 258 20.87 7.18 -11.05
CA LEU A 258 20.04 8.37 -11.19
C LEU A 258 19.96 9.13 -9.86
N ASN A 259 19.10 8.68 -8.96
CA ASN A 259 19.02 9.18 -7.59
C ASN A 259 18.35 8.12 -6.70
N PRO A 260 18.90 7.78 -5.54
CA PRO A 260 18.17 6.92 -4.60
C PRO A 260 16.89 7.62 -4.12
N LEU A 261 15.80 6.88 -3.94
CA LEU A 261 14.66 7.37 -3.16
C LEU A 261 15.03 7.38 -1.67
N ASP A 262 14.43 8.30 -0.90
CA ASP A 262 14.78 8.49 0.51
C ASP A 262 14.16 7.41 1.40
N GLY A 263 13.14 6.71 0.90
CA GLY A 263 12.59 5.52 1.53
C GLY A 263 11.59 4.79 0.64
N VAL A 264 11.69 3.46 0.61
CA VAL A 264 10.72 2.60 -0.08
C VAL A 264 10.18 1.55 0.88
N TYR A 265 8.86 1.50 1.00
CA TYR A 265 8.19 0.74 2.04
C TYR A 265 7.15 -0.20 1.45
N TYR A 266 7.11 -1.44 1.93
CA TYR A 266 6.10 -2.43 1.54
C TYR A 266 5.30 -2.90 2.76
N CYS A 267 3.99 -3.08 2.60
CA CYS A 267 3.18 -3.81 3.58
C CYS A 267 3.49 -5.31 3.52
N ASP A 268 3.67 -5.84 2.31
CA ASP A 268 4.06 -7.22 2.01
C ASP A 268 5.32 -7.23 1.15
N ILE A 269 6.45 -7.23 1.84
CA ILE A 269 7.79 -7.18 1.25
C ILE A 269 8.22 -8.57 0.77
N ARG A 270 8.81 -8.63 -0.43
CA ARG A 270 9.25 -9.91 -1.02
C ARG A 270 10.57 -10.40 -0.40
N PRO A 271 10.82 -11.72 -0.32
CA PRO A 271 12.03 -12.27 0.29
C PRO A 271 13.34 -11.72 -0.30
N ASN A 272 13.42 -11.56 -1.62
CA ASN A 272 14.61 -11.03 -2.29
C ASN A 272 14.92 -9.57 -1.91
N MET A 273 13.90 -8.78 -1.57
CA MET A 273 14.08 -7.39 -1.11
C MET A 273 14.73 -7.32 0.28
N ARG A 274 14.74 -8.41 1.05
CA ARG A 274 15.37 -8.47 2.37
C ARG A 274 16.80 -9.00 2.35
N THR A 275 17.20 -9.68 1.28
CA THR A 275 18.47 -10.41 1.22
C THR A 275 19.44 -9.86 0.19
N GLU A 276 18.95 -9.32 -0.93
CA GLU A 276 19.80 -8.77 -1.99
C GLU A 276 20.48 -7.48 -1.51
N ALA A 277 21.78 -7.34 -1.81
CA ALA A 277 22.66 -6.35 -1.21
C ALA A 277 22.20 -4.90 -1.37
N ILE A 278 21.70 -4.52 -2.55
CA ILE A 278 21.20 -3.16 -2.79
C ILE A 278 19.77 -3.05 -2.31
N LEU A 279 18.93 -4.04 -2.58
CA LEU A 279 17.50 -3.95 -2.25
C LEU A 279 17.27 -3.81 -0.73
N LYS A 280 17.97 -4.59 0.10
CA LYS A 280 17.76 -4.64 1.55
C LYS A 280 18.08 -3.34 2.28
N ASP A 281 18.99 -2.54 1.71
CA ASP A 281 19.43 -1.28 2.32
C ASP A 281 18.47 -0.13 1.96
N HIS A 282 17.72 -0.28 0.87
CA HIS A 282 16.83 0.77 0.33
C HIS A 282 15.33 0.45 0.44
N ILE A 283 14.96 -0.81 0.67
CA ILE A 283 13.56 -1.26 0.77
C ILE A 283 13.32 -1.84 2.16
N LYS A 284 12.30 -1.31 2.84
CA LYS A 284 11.92 -1.72 4.20
C LYS A 284 10.44 -2.08 4.28
N THR A 285 10.02 -2.63 5.41
CA THR A 285 8.59 -2.80 5.72
C THR A 285 7.96 -1.49 6.20
N PHE A 286 6.64 -1.36 6.03
CA PHE A 286 5.90 -0.13 6.31
C PHE A 286 6.02 0.37 7.76
N ASP A 287 6.14 -0.52 8.74
CA ASP A 287 6.43 -0.13 10.13
C ASP A 287 7.71 0.72 10.28
N ASN A 288 8.73 0.53 9.44
CA ASN A 288 9.95 1.35 9.50
C ASN A 288 9.69 2.82 9.15
N LEU A 289 8.77 3.08 8.22
CA LEU A 289 8.35 4.44 7.92
C LEU A 289 7.73 5.06 9.18
N LEU A 290 6.75 4.38 9.77
CA LEU A 290 5.94 4.92 10.86
C LEU A 290 6.72 5.09 12.17
N ILE A 291 7.64 4.18 12.49
CA ILE A 291 8.37 4.17 13.77
C ILE A 291 9.64 5.01 13.71
N GLU A 292 10.31 5.07 12.55
CA GLU A 292 11.68 5.59 12.47
C GLU A 292 11.86 6.66 11.41
N ASP A 293 11.60 6.32 10.15
CA ASP A 293 12.14 7.11 9.04
C ASP A 293 11.35 8.40 8.82
N ILE A 294 10.02 8.39 8.99
CA ILE A 294 9.20 9.59 8.77
C ILE A 294 9.60 10.76 9.68
N TRP A 295 10.04 10.45 10.91
CA TRP A 295 10.47 11.42 11.91
C TRP A 295 11.79 12.11 11.56
N LYS A 296 12.60 11.50 10.68
CA LYS A 296 13.87 12.09 10.21
C LYS A 296 13.64 13.10 9.09
N PHE A 297 12.45 13.10 8.47
CA PHE A 297 12.13 13.98 7.35
C PHE A 297 11.38 15.26 7.77
N ILE A 298 10.84 15.34 8.99
CA ILE A 298 9.94 16.41 9.46
C ILE A 298 10.56 17.38 10.48
#